data_AF-A0A165X5R5-F1
#
_entry.id   AF-A0A165X5R5-F1
#
_cell.length_a   1.000
_cell.length_b   1.000
_cell.length_c   1.000
_cell.angle_alpha   90.00
_cell.angle_beta   90.00
_cell.angle_gamma   90.00
#
_symmetry.space_group_name_H-M   'P 1'
#
loop_
_entity.id
_entity.type
_entity.pdbx_description
1 polymer ?
#
loop_
_entity_poly.entity_id
_entity_poly.type
_entity_poly.pdbx_seq_one_letter_code
_entity_poly.pdbx_strand_id
1 'polypeptide(L)'
;MFRNVSIITARNAQKDRINQLGCHRFAEENNQLLALFYCRSKRTYMDPIRKDNNVPLGLQKLLWKQPHSTSNVHIPAQLDLCMGMPMMLRQNSATECCMTKGVEGTIAGWKSLMVPSGKAVLDILFVKLTNLPKTVKFGGLPENVVPVTRNSVSTECSLPNDHVVCLNHEQVLVLPNFAMTDYLAQGRTRPYNVVDLNSCTKHQSYYTCLSWSSSAAGTIIVEGFDPKVDTRGWDGHLWQEF
;
A
#
# COMPACT_ATOMS: atom_id res chain seq x y z
N MET A 1 -3.62 6.98 21.82
CA MET A 1 -2.96 5.66 21.68
C MET A 1 -3.08 5.09 20.26
N PHE A 2 -4.27 5.05 19.66
CA PHE A 2 -4.52 4.45 18.33
C PHE A 2 -4.37 5.40 17.12
N ARG A 3 -3.76 6.58 17.30
CA ARG A 3 -3.64 7.58 16.24
C ARG A 3 -2.65 7.09 15.18
N ASN A 4 -3.04 7.17 13.90
CA ASN A 4 -2.23 6.74 12.75
C ASN A 4 -1.81 5.26 12.79
N VAL A 5 -2.48 4.43 13.61
CA VAL A 5 -2.35 2.98 13.56
C VAL A 5 -3.11 2.46 12.35
N SER A 6 -2.46 1.62 11.55
CA SER A 6 -3.08 1.07 10.34
C SER A 6 -4.25 0.14 10.67
N ILE A 7 -5.42 0.47 10.12
CA ILE A 7 -6.68 -0.29 10.27
C ILE A 7 -6.64 -1.52 9.36
N ILE A 8 -6.86 -2.70 9.94
CA ILE A 8 -6.97 -3.93 9.17
C ILE A 8 -8.38 -4.01 8.58
N THR A 9 -8.45 -4.23 7.26
CA THR A 9 -9.69 -4.32 6.49
C THR A 9 -9.72 -5.61 5.68
N ALA A 10 -10.90 -6.12 5.34
CA ALA A 10 -11.02 -7.31 4.48
C ALA A 10 -10.79 -7.00 2.99
N ARG A 11 -11.10 -5.77 2.53
CA ARG A 11 -11.15 -5.44 1.10
C ARG A 11 -10.13 -4.36 0.71
N ASN A 12 -9.45 -4.57 -0.42
CA ASN A 12 -8.52 -3.58 -0.99
C ASN A 12 -9.19 -2.22 -1.25
N ALA A 13 -10.46 -2.19 -1.70
CA ALA A 13 -11.18 -0.95 -1.96
C ALA A 13 -11.40 -0.12 -0.67
N GLN A 14 -11.72 -0.77 0.45
CA GLN A 14 -11.84 -0.10 1.75
C GLN A 14 -10.48 0.43 2.22
N LYS A 15 -9.44 -0.42 2.14
CA LYS A 15 -8.05 -0.03 2.41
C LYS A 15 -7.65 1.23 1.63
N ASP A 16 -7.90 1.25 0.32
CA ASP A 16 -7.51 2.37 -0.55
C ASP A 16 -8.24 3.66 -0.15
N ARG A 17 -9.54 3.57 0.17
CA ARG A 17 -10.32 4.71 0.60
C ARG A 17 -9.86 5.26 1.95
N ILE A 18 -9.61 4.41 2.93
CA ILE A 18 -9.09 4.81 4.24
C ILE A 18 -7.70 5.43 4.11
N ASN A 19 -6.83 4.84 3.28
CA ASN A 19 -5.51 5.39 3.03
C ASN A 19 -5.56 6.78 2.39
N GLN A 20 -6.42 6.98 1.39
CA GLN A 20 -6.62 8.29 0.77
C GLN A 20 -7.07 9.34 1.81
N LEU A 21 -8.10 9.03 2.60
CA LEU A 21 -8.58 9.92 3.66
C LEU A 21 -7.51 10.16 4.74
N GLY A 22 -6.75 9.12 5.08
CA GLY A 22 -5.66 9.17 6.03
C GLY A 22 -4.55 10.11 5.60
N CYS A 23 -4.18 10.12 4.32
CA CYS A 23 -3.20 11.05 3.77
C CYS A 23 -3.64 12.51 3.94
N HIS A 24 -4.87 12.85 3.54
CA HIS A 24 -5.41 14.20 3.67
C HIS A 24 -5.47 14.65 5.13
N ARG A 25 -6.06 13.82 5.99
CA ARG A 25 -6.18 14.09 7.43
C ARG A 25 -4.81 14.28 8.08
N PHE A 26 -3.83 13.43 7.76
CA PHE A 26 -2.49 13.53 8.33
C PHE A 26 -1.80 14.84 7.92
N ALA A 27 -1.93 15.23 6.65
CA ALA A 27 -1.36 16.48 6.16
C ALA A 27 -1.98 17.69 6.86
N GLU A 28 -3.31 17.73 6.99
CA GLU A 28 -4.05 18.80 7.70
C GLU A 28 -3.61 18.92 9.17
N GLU A 29 -3.56 17.80 9.90
CA GLU A 29 -3.19 17.81 11.32
C GLU A 29 -1.74 18.21 11.58
N ASN A 30 -0.85 17.98 10.61
CA ASN A 30 0.55 18.36 10.72
C ASN A 30 0.86 19.69 10.03
N ASN A 31 -0.16 20.43 9.54
CA ASN A 31 -0.02 21.67 8.78
C ASN A 31 0.94 21.54 7.59
N GLN A 32 0.84 20.43 6.85
CA GLN A 32 1.64 20.14 5.67
C GLN A 32 0.78 20.10 4.41
N LEU A 33 1.42 20.33 3.26
CA LEU A 33 0.80 20.12 1.95
C LEU A 33 1.14 18.72 1.43
N LEU A 34 0.18 18.09 0.76
CA LEU A 34 0.42 16.82 0.06
C LEU A 34 1.14 17.08 -1.27
N ALA A 35 2.27 16.43 -1.45
CA ALA A 35 2.96 16.33 -2.72
C ALA A 35 2.39 15.16 -3.53
N LEU A 36 1.84 15.47 -4.71
CA LEU A 36 1.22 14.49 -5.60
C LEU A 36 2.21 14.04 -6.68
N PHE A 37 2.48 12.73 -6.71
CA PHE A 37 3.35 12.10 -7.71
C PHE A 37 2.57 11.17 -8.63
N TYR A 38 2.92 11.20 -9.91
CA TYR A 38 2.26 10.42 -10.95
C TYR A 38 3.11 9.23 -11.37
N CYS A 39 2.47 8.09 -11.58
CA CYS A 39 3.12 6.93 -12.20
C CYS A 39 3.37 7.19 -13.70
N ARG A 40 4.49 6.68 -14.23
CA ARG A 40 4.77 6.68 -15.67
C ARG A 40 4.38 5.32 -16.25
N SER A 41 3.38 5.30 -17.14
CA SER A 41 2.93 4.06 -17.79
C SER A 41 3.43 3.99 -19.23
N LYS A 42 3.89 2.80 -19.64
CA LYS A 42 4.27 2.47 -21.02
C LYS A 42 3.52 1.22 -21.47
N ARG A 43 3.22 1.07 -22.76
CA ARG A 43 2.64 -0.16 -23.29
C ARG A 43 3.66 -1.30 -23.27
N THR A 44 3.20 -2.51 -22.96
CA THR A 44 4.07 -3.71 -22.90
C THR A 44 4.31 -4.31 -24.28
N TYR A 45 3.36 -4.18 -25.22
CA TYR A 45 3.49 -4.71 -26.58
C TYR A 45 4.33 -3.77 -27.46
N MET A 46 5.37 -4.31 -28.10
CA MET A 46 6.12 -3.60 -29.13
C MET A 46 5.36 -3.69 -30.47
N ASP A 47 4.84 -2.57 -30.95
CA ASP A 47 4.39 -2.51 -32.34
C ASP A 47 5.61 -2.69 -33.27
N PRO A 48 5.64 -3.74 -34.12
CA PRO A 48 6.80 -4.04 -34.97
C PRO A 48 7.08 -2.94 -36.01
N ILE A 49 6.14 -2.00 -36.21
CA ILE A 49 6.22 -0.93 -37.22
C ILE A 49 6.78 0.40 -36.65
N ARG A 50 7.08 0.48 -35.34
CA ARG A 50 7.52 1.68 -34.57
C ARG A 50 6.54 2.87 -34.59
N LYS A 51 6.28 3.46 -33.41
CA LYS A 51 6.50 4.91 -33.22
C LYS A 51 6.61 5.40 -31.78
N ASP A 52 5.93 4.82 -30.80
CA ASP A 52 6.17 5.16 -29.38
C ASP A 52 5.44 4.17 -28.46
N ASN A 53 6.09 3.72 -27.37
CA ASN A 53 5.43 2.90 -26.34
C ASN A 53 4.67 3.78 -25.33
N ASN A 54 4.66 5.10 -25.55
CA ASN A 54 3.96 6.05 -24.70
C ASN A 54 2.45 5.83 -24.75
N VAL A 55 1.86 5.82 -23.57
CA VAL A 55 0.40 5.75 -23.42
C VAL A 55 -0.20 7.10 -23.83
N PRO A 56 -1.25 7.13 -24.68
CA PRO A 56 -1.92 8.37 -25.06
C PRO A 56 -2.38 9.16 -23.83
N LEU A 57 -2.24 10.49 -23.84
CA LEU A 57 -2.50 11.34 -22.68
C LEU A 57 -3.92 11.17 -22.11
N GLY A 58 -4.93 10.96 -22.96
CA GLY A 58 -6.31 10.69 -22.52
C GLY A 58 -6.42 9.40 -21.71
N LEU A 59 -5.78 8.32 -22.17
CA LEU A 59 -5.73 7.04 -21.47
C LEU A 59 -4.89 7.16 -20.18
N GLN A 60 -3.76 7.87 -20.22
CA GLN A 60 -2.92 8.11 -19.03
C GLN A 60 -3.69 8.84 -17.92
N LYS A 61 -4.48 9.87 -18.28
CA LYS A 61 -5.35 10.59 -17.33
C LYS A 61 -6.42 9.69 -16.73
N LEU A 62 -6.94 8.74 -17.50
CA LEU A 62 -7.92 7.77 -17.01
C LEU A 62 -7.27 6.81 -16.01
N LEU A 63 -6.12 6.24 -16.36
CA LEU A 63 -5.35 5.33 -15.50
C LEU A 63 -4.97 6.00 -14.18
N TRP A 64 -4.54 7.26 -14.21
CA TRP A 64 -4.22 8.03 -12.99
C TRP A 64 -5.40 8.24 -12.04
N LYS A 65 -6.64 8.20 -12.54
CA LYS A 65 -7.85 8.35 -11.72
C LYS A 65 -8.36 7.02 -11.16
N GLN A 66 -7.80 5.89 -11.59
CA GLN A 66 -8.27 4.59 -11.13
C GLN A 66 -7.77 4.28 -9.71
N PRO A 67 -8.60 3.63 -8.88
CA PRO A 67 -8.17 3.09 -7.58
C PRO A 67 -7.01 2.11 -7.73
N HIS A 68 -6.19 1.99 -6.68
CA HIS A 68 -5.05 1.06 -6.69
C HIS A 68 -5.55 -0.39 -6.78
N SER A 69 -6.71 -0.68 -6.19
CA SER A 69 -7.37 -1.99 -6.25
C SER A 69 -7.73 -2.47 -7.66
N THR A 70 -7.79 -1.57 -8.66
CA THR A 70 -8.18 -1.90 -10.03
C THR A 70 -7.06 -2.56 -10.84
N SER A 71 -5.82 -2.49 -10.37
CA SER A 71 -4.69 -3.18 -10.99
C SER A 71 -4.37 -4.49 -10.26
N ASN A 72 -3.99 -5.53 -10.99
CA ASN A 72 -3.66 -6.85 -10.41
C ASN A 72 -2.49 -6.80 -9.40
N VAL A 73 -1.52 -5.90 -9.59
CA VAL A 73 -0.37 -5.73 -8.67
C VAL A 73 -0.65 -4.69 -7.55
N HIS A 74 -1.80 -4.01 -7.58
CA HIS A 74 -2.17 -2.94 -6.66
C HIS A 74 -1.13 -1.81 -6.57
N ILE A 75 -0.71 -1.29 -7.72
CA ILE A 75 0.29 -0.21 -7.81
C ILE A 75 -0.43 1.14 -7.84
N PRO A 76 0.00 2.11 -7.02
CA PRO A 76 -0.58 3.44 -7.02
C PRO A 76 -0.29 4.18 -8.34
N ALA A 77 -1.33 4.47 -9.12
CA ALA A 77 -1.22 5.33 -10.29
C ALA A 77 -0.91 6.79 -9.91
N GLN A 78 -1.34 7.18 -8.70
CA GLN A 78 -1.04 8.44 -8.03
C GLN A 78 -0.64 8.17 -6.58
N LEU A 79 0.33 8.93 -6.09
CA LEU A 79 0.84 8.82 -4.74
C LEU A 79 0.90 10.19 -4.09
N ASP A 80 0.07 10.39 -3.07
CA ASP A 80 0.08 11.58 -2.21
C ASP A 80 1.03 11.35 -1.04
N LEU A 81 1.97 12.27 -0.83
CA LEU A 81 3.01 12.14 0.20
C LEU A 81 3.18 13.43 1.00
N CYS A 82 3.49 13.30 2.29
CA CYS A 82 3.97 14.38 3.14
C CYS A 82 4.99 13.85 4.15
N MET A 83 5.75 14.73 4.80
CA MET A 83 6.85 14.34 5.68
C MET A 83 6.34 13.65 6.94
N GLY A 84 6.97 12.53 7.33
CA GLY A 84 6.60 11.76 8.50
C GLY A 84 5.38 10.84 8.32
N MET A 85 4.73 10.87 7.16
CA MET A 85 3.54 10.05 6.91
C MET A 85 3.86 8.54 6.98
N PRO A 86 3.00 7.72 7.61
CA PRO A 86 3.18 6.28 7.67
C PRO A 86 3.01 5.62 6.30
N MET A 87 3.96 4.77 5.93
CA MET A 87 4.03 4.06 4.65
C MET A 87 4.42 2.60 4.86
N MET A 88 4.13 1.78 3.86
CA MET A 88 4.46 0.37 3.79
C MET A 88 5.16 0.04 2.47
N LEU A 89 6.26 -0.72 2.52
CA LEU A 89 6.95 -1.22 1.33
C LEU A 89 6.13 -2.31 0.63
N ARG A 90 6.10 -2.32 -0.71
CA ARG A 90 5.32 -3.30 -1.50
C ARG A 90 6.13 -4.38 -2.19
N GLN A 91 7.45 -4.29 -2.10
CA GLN A 91 8.37 -5.24 -2.71
C GLN A 91 9.55 -5.53 -1.79
N ASN A 92 10.23 -6.63 -2.07
CA ASN A 92 11.55 -6.91 -1.51
C ASN A 92 12.58 -6.20 -2.39
N SER A 93 13.35 -5.28 -1.81
CA SER A 93 14.45 -4.61 -2.50
C SER A 93 15.80 -5.12 -2.03
N ALA A 94 15.99 -5.22 -0.71
CA ALA A 94 17.24 -5.66 -0.08
C ALA A 94 16.94 -6.25 1.29
N THR A 95 16.98 -7.59 1.41
CA THR A 95 16.63 -8.30 2.65
C THR A 95 17.66 -8.03 3.75
N GLU A 96 18.92 -7.91 3.37
CA GLU A 96 20.05 -7.55 4.20
C GLU A 96 19.95 -6.13 4.77
N CYS A 97 19.16 -5.25 4.15
CA CYS A 97 18.87 -3.91 4.66
C CYS A 97 17.46 -3.81 5.26
N CYS A 98 16.81 -4.95 5.52
CA CYS A 98 15.43 -5.02 6.03
C CYS A 98 14.40 -4.31 5.14
N MET A 99 14.71 -4.12 3.85
CA MET A 99 13.83 -3.55 2.84
C MET A 99 12.97 -4.65 2.23
N THR A 100 12.09 -5.22 3.04
CA THR A 100 11.20 -6.32 2.63
C THR A 100 9.75 -5.87 2.51
N LYS A 101 8.98 -6.61 1.70
CA LYS A 101 7.57 -6.37 1.46
C LYS A 101 6.80 -6.39 2.78
N GLY A 102 5.96 -5.38 2.94
CA GLY A 102 5.13 -5.17 4.11
C GLY A 102 5.82 -4.38 5.21
N VAL A 103 7.15 -4.20 5.22
CA VAL A 103 7.82 -3.42 6.29
C VAL A 103 7.25 -2.00 6.34
N GLU A 104 7.00 -1.54 7.55
CA GLU A 104 6.39 -0.25 7.84
C GLU A 104 7.49 0.80 8.11
N GLY A 105 7.21 2.04 7.72
CA GLY A 105 8.11 3.16 7.95
C GLY A 105 7.39 4.50 7.84
N THR A 106 8.17 5.56 7.95
CA THR A 106 7.70 6.94 7.80
C THR A 106 8.51 7.66 6.73
N ILE A 107 7.88 8.62 6.05
CA ILE A 107 8.56 9.38 4.99
C ILE A 107 9.61 10.31 5.58
N ALA A 108 10.86 10.15 5.14
CA ALA A 108 12.00 10.97 5.55
C ALA A 108 12.43 11.99 4.49
N GLY A 109 11.92 11.88 3.27
CA GLY A 109 12.19 12.81 2.16
C GLY A 109 12.04 12.13 0.80
N TRP A 110 12.19 12.88 -0.28
CA TRP A 110 12.13 12.34 -1.64
C TRP A 110 12.93 13.17 -2.65
N LYS A 111 13.22 12.54 -3.79
CA LYS A 111 13.65 13.21 -5.03
C LYS A 111 12.63 12.93 -6.11
N SER A 112 12.32 13.94 -6.91
CA SER A 112 11.35 13.85 -8.00
C SER A 112 11.90 14.45 -9.28
N LEU A 113 11.38 13.97 -10.41
CA LEU A 113 11.63 14.53 -11.73
C LEU A 113 10.35 15.15 -12.27
N MET A 114 10.46 16.30 -12.92
CA MET A 114 9.36 16.84 -13.72
C MET A 114 9.38 16.18 -15.10
N VAL A 115 8.27 15.58 -15.50
CA VAL A 115 8.11 15.08 -16.88
C VAL A 115 7.62 16.20 -17.81
N PRO A 116 7.84 16.10 -19.14
CA PRO A 116 7.43 17.12 -20.11
C PRO A 116 5.95 17.52 -20.05
N SER A 117 5.08 16.66 -19.52
CA SER A 117 3.65 16.96 -19.30
C SER A 117 3.37 17.87 -18.09
N GLY A 118 4.41 18.39 -17.41
CA GLY A 118 4.30 19.25 -16.23
C GLY A 118 3.89 18.50 -14.96
N LYS A 119 4.00 17.17 -14.96
CA LYS A 119 3.68 16.32 -13.80
C LYS A 119 4.94 15.92 -13.06
N ALA A 120 4.87 15.87 -11.73
CA ALA A 120 5.97 15.37 -10.90
C ALA A 120 5.92 13.83 -10.84
N VAL A 121 7.05 13.19 -11.09
CA VAL A 121 7.24 11.74 -10.98
C VAL A 121 8.27 11.47 -9.89
N LEU A 122 7.96 10.52 -9.01
CA LEU A 122 8.84 10.16 -7.91
C LEU A 122 10.04 9.35 -8.43
N ASP A 123 11.25 9.73 -8.03
CA ASP A 123 12.49 9.04 -8.40
C ASP A 123 12.98 8.13 -7.28
N ILE A 124 13.21 8.75 -6.13
CA ILE A 124 13.72 8.11 -4.92
C ILE A 124 12.88 8.59 -3.75
N LEU A 125 12.38 7.66 -2.95
CA LEU A 125 11.73 7.93 -1.67
C LEU A 125 12.64 7.50 -0.54
N PHE A 126 12.92 8.38 0.40
CA PHE A 126 13.65 8.02 1.62
C PHE A 126 12.63 7.64 2.69
N VAL A 127 12.73 6.41 3.19
CA VAL A 127 11.82 5.87 4.20
C VAL A 127 12.60 5.54 5.45
N LYS A 128 12.18 6.08 6.59
CA LYS A 128 12.67 5.67 7.90
C LYS A 128 11.90 4.43 8.34
N LEU A 129 12.53 3.26 8.27
CA LEU A 129 11.93 2.00 8.66
C LEU A 129 11.73 1.93 10.19
N THR A 130 10.70 1.21 10.60
CA THR A 130 10.32 1.03 12.02
C THR A 130 10.36 -0.44 12.40
N ASN A 131 10.49 -0.73 13.70
CA ASN A 131 10.50 -2.11 14.25
C ASN A 131 11.53 -3.04 13.58
N LEU A 132 12.73 -2.52 13.32
CA LEU A 132 13.79 -3.27 12.67
C LEU A 132 14.46 -4.25 13.65
N PRO A 133 14.81 -5.47 13.21
CA PRO A 133 15.59 -6.42 14.01
C PRO A 133 17.07 -6.00 14.12
N LYS A 134 17.55 -5.17 13.20
CA LYS A 134 18.91 -4.64 13.18
C LYS A 134 18.94 -3.20 12.67
N THR A 135 19.86 -2.41 13.21
CA THR A 135 20.08 -1.04 12.73
C THR A 135 20.67 -1.06 11.33
N VAL A 136 20.08 -0.27 10.44
CA VAL A 136 20.53 -0.12 9.05
C VAL A 136 21.07 1.29 8.86
N LYS A 137 22.27 1.43 8.30
CA LYS A 137 22.90 2.74 8.06
C LYS A 137 23.55 2.78 6.68
N PHE A 138 23.15 3.75 5.88
CA PHE A 138 23.77 4.05 4.59
C PHE A 138 24.66 5.29 4.72
N GLY A 139 25.76 5.34 3.98
CA GLY A 139 26.64 6.51 3.95
C GLY A 139 25.87 7.77 3.53
N GLY A 140 25.91 8.81 4.37
CA GLY A 140 25.22 10.08 4.12
C GLY A 140 23.72 10.11 4.44
N LEU A 141 23.14 9.01 4.95
CA LEU A 141 21.76 8.97 5.44
C LEU A 141 21.69 8.77 6.96
N PRO A 142 20.62 9.27 7.62
CA PRO A 142 20.37 8.96 9.02
C PRO A 142 20.13 7.46 9.25
N GLU A 143 20.22 7.04 10.51
CA GLU A 143 19.95 5.64 10.88
C GLU A 143 18.52 5.22 10.52
N ASN A 144 18.42 4.00 10.01
CA ASN A 144 17.21 3.32 9.54
C ASN A 144 16.50 4.02 8.37
N VAL A 145 17.14 5.02 7.75
CA VAL A 145 16.63 5.67 6.53
C VAL A 145 17.20 4.95 5.32
N VAL A 146 16.30 4.43 4.49
CA VAL A 146 16.63 3.64 3.30
C VAL A 146 16.11 4.34 2.03
N PRO A 147 16.86 4.34 0.93
CA PRO A 147 16.37 4.84 -0.35
C PRO A 147 15.55 3.76 -1.07
N VAL A 148 14.32 4.07 -1.45
CA VAL A 148 13.45 3.22 -2.28
C VAL A 148 13.35 3.86 -3.66
N THR A 149 13.92 3.20 -4.66
CA THR A 149 13.94 3.69 -6.04
C THR A 149 12.68 3.27 -6.80
N ARG A 150 12.37 4.03 -7.87
CA ARG A 150 11.32 3.65 -8.83
C ARG A 150 11.64 2.28 -9.45
N ASN A 151 10.61 1.46 -9.66
CA ASN A 151 10.70 0.20 -10.38
C ASN A 151 9.67 0.14 -11.50
N SER A 152 10.00 -0.57 -12.57
CA SER A 152 9.09 -0.87 -13.68
C SER A 152 8.41 -2.21 -13.44
N VAL A 153 7.07 -2.24 -13.39
CA VAL A 153 6.29 -3.45 -13.16
C VAL A 153 5.23 -3.62 -14.23
N SER A 154 5.22 -4.79 -14.88
CA SER A 154 4.15 -5.17 -15.81
C SER A 154 2.86 -5.39 -15.02
N THR A 155 1.82 -4.69 -15.43
CA THR A 155 0.55 -4.58 -14.72
C THR A 155 -0.60 -4.68 -15.71
N GLU A 156 -1.63 -5.42 -15.34
CA GLU A 156 -2.89 -5.46 -16.06
C GLU A 156 -3.87 -4.49 -15.39
N CYS A 157 -4.39 -3.56 -16.18
CA CYS A 157 -5.34 -2.55 -15.73
C CYS A 157 -6.68 -2.75 -16.44
N SER A 158 -7.74 -3.00 -15.67
CA SER A 158 -9.10 -3.03 -16.18
C SER A 158 -9.63 -1.61 -16.33
N LEU A 159 -10.02 -1.23 -17.54
CA LEU A 159 -10.61 0.07 -17.85
C LEU A 159 -12.12 0.09 -17.51
N PRO A 160 -12.76 1.27 -17.39
CA PRO A 160 -14.20 1.38 -17.09
C PRO A 160 -15.13 0.77 -18.15
N ASN A 161 -14.60 0.46 -19.33
CA ASN A 161 -15.30 -0.22 -20.43
C ASN A 161 -15.01 -1.73 -20.45
N ASP A 162 -14.55 -2.30 -19.34
CA ASP A 162 -14.14 -3.71 -19.14
C ASP A 162 -13.01 -4.22 -20.03
N HIS A 163 -12.38 -3.34 -20.83
CA HIS A 163 -11.17 -3.69 -21.56
C HIS A 163 -9.97 -3.75 -20.63
N VAL A 164 -9.16 -4.80 -20.76
CA VAL A 164 -7.91 -4.94 -20.02
C VAL A 164 -6.75 -4.44 -20.90
N VAL A 165 -5.90 -3.61 -20.32
CA VAL A 165 -4.68 -3.13 -20.97
C VAL A 165 -3.46 -3.55 -20.16
N CYS A 166 -2.49 -4.18 -20.83
CA CYS A 166 -1.20 -4.52 -20.25
C CYS A 166 -0.22 -3.34 -20.40
N LEU A 167 0.29 -2.87 -19.27
CA LEU A 167 1.18 -1.71 -19.17
C LEU A 167 2.37 -2.02 -18.28
N ASN A 168 3.50 -1.39 -18.56
CA ASN A 168 4.62 -1.26 -17.63
C ASN A 168 4.47 0.04 -16.85
N HIS A 169 4.15 -0.09 -15.57
CA HIS A 169 4.05 1.02 -14.63
C HIS A 169 5.39 1.24 -13.94
N GLU A 170 5.91 2.45 -14.06
CA GLU A 170 7.11 2.89 -13.36
C GLU A 170 6.73 3.78 -12.19
N GLN A 171 6.98 3.31 -10.97
CA GLN A 171 6.69 4.02 -9.73
C GLN A 171 7.54 3.46 -8.57
N VAL A 172 7.70 4.25 -7.51
CA VAL A 172 8.21 3.72 -6.22
C VAL A 172 7.13 2.83 -5.57
N LEU A 173 7.46 1.57 -5.32
CA LEU A 173 6.48 0.58 -4.84
C LEU A 173 6.27 0.65 -3.33
N VAL A 174 5.49 1.64 -2.90
CA VAL A 174 5.05 1.87 -1.52
C VAL A 174 3.56 2.21 -1.49
N LEU A 175 2.91 2.02 -0.33
CA LEU A 175 1.55 2.47 -0.08
C LEU A 175 1.45 3.22 1.25
N PRO A 176 0.54 4.20 1.38
CA PRO A 176 0.17 4.73 2.69
C PRO A 176 -0.28 3.60 3.62
N ASN A 177 0.05 3.73 4.90
CA ASN A 177 -0.22 2.71 5.92
C ASN A 177 -1.16 3.25 7.01
N PHE A 178 -2.29 3.82 6.60
CA PHE A 178 -3.42 4.11 7.50
C PHE A 178 -4.45 2.97 7.51
N ALA A 179 -4.43 2.13 6.48
CA ALA A 179 -5.10 0.85 6.43
C ALA A 179 -4.27 -0.19 5.67
N MET A 180 -4.48 -1.46 6.01
CA MET A 180 -3.94 -2.62 5.34
C MET A 180 -5.00 -3.71 5.21
N THR A 181 -4.76 -4.71 4.35
CA THR A 181 -5.64 -5.88 4.30
C THR A 181 -5.25 -6.88 5.38
N ASP A 182 -6.21 -7.71 5.81
CA ASP A 182 -6.01 -8.87 6.68
C ASP A 182 -4.86 -9.78 6.19
N TYR A 183 -4.80 -10.02 4.88
CA TYR A 183 -3.72 -10.77 4.23
C TYR A 183 -2.33 -10.14 4.45
N LEU A 184 -2.23 -8.81 4.45
CA LEU A 184 -0.95 -8.11 4.67
C LEU A 184 -0.57 -8.01 6.15
N ALA A 185 -1.56 -8.05 7.04
CA ALA A 185 -1.34 -8.10 8.48
C ALA A 185 -0.86 -9.48 8.95
N GLN A 186 -1.06 -10.53 8.14
CA GLN A 186 -0.71 -11.90 8.49
C GLN A 186 0.77 -12.06 8.87
N GLY A 187 1.02 -12.75 9.99
CA GLY A 187 2.35 -13.11 10.47
C GLY A 187 3.04 -12.05 11.32
N ARG A 188 2.32 -11.02 11.78
CA ARG A 188 2.92 -9.86 12.45
C ARG A 188 2.19 -9.49 13.73
N THR A 189 2.82 -9.70 14.88
CA THR A 189 2.29 -9.24 16.16
C THR A 189 2.29 -7.71 16.24
N ARG A 190 1.16 -7.12 16.63
CA ARG A 190 0.97 -5.67 16.73
C ARG A 190 0.62 -5.27 18.17
N PRO A 191 1.25 -4.22 18.73
CA PRO A 191 0.87 -3.69 20.04
C PRO A 191 -0.51 -3.04 20.02
N TYR A 192 -0.86 -2.43 18.89
CA TYR A 192 -2.16 -1.81 18.63
C TYR A 192 -2.77 -2.43 17.38
N ASN A 193 -3.92 -3.07 17.54
CA ASN A 193 -4.61 -3.79 16.50
C ASN A 193 -6.00 -3.20 16.28
N VAL A 194 -6.09 -2.28 15.31
CA VAL A 194 -7.37 -1.66 14.93
C VAL A 194 -7.93 -2.46 13.76
N VAL A 195 -9.15 -2.98 13.89
CA VAL A 195 -9.77 -3.87 12.91
C VAL A 195 -11.16 -3.36 12.48
N ASP A 196 -11.46 -3.53 11.20
CA ASP A 196 -12.80 -3.43 10.63
C ASP A 196 -13.25 -4.84 10.22
N LEU A 197 -14.23 -5.38 10.94
CA LEU A 197 -14.76 -6.74 10.75
C LEU A 197 -16.05 -6.76 9.91
N ASN A 198 -16.64 -5.61 9.60
CA ASN A 198 -17.95 -5.53 8.95
C ASN A 198 -17.91 -6.12 7.53
N SER A 199 -16.78 -5.96 6.84
CA SER A 199 -16.57 -6.54 5.50
C SER A 199 -15.94 -7.93 5.51
N CYS A 200 -15.62 -8.50 6.68
CA CYS A 200 -15.14 -9.87 6.80
C CYS A 200 -16.34 -10.83 6.67
N THR A 201 -16.30 -11.75 5.72
CA THR A 201 -17.41 -12.70 5.47
C THR A 201 -17.11 -14.13 5.88
N LYS A 202 -15.86 -14.42 6.27
CA LYS A 202 -15.38 -15.75 6.64
C LYS A 202 -14.80 -15.72 8.04
N HIS A 203 -14.98 -16.83 8.77
CA HIS A 203 -14.35 -17.05 10.08
C HIS A 203 -12.82 -16.83 10.02
N GLN A 204 -12.16 -17.33 8.96
CA GLN A 204 -10.71 -17.17 8.79
C GLN A 204 -10.27 -15.70 8.74
N SER A 205 -11.06 -14.81 8.14
CA SER A 205 -10.76 -13.36 8.13
C SER A 205 -10.91 -12.74 9.51
N TYR A 206 -11.93 -13.14 10.30
CA TYR A 206 -12.07 -12.69 11.69
C TYR A 206 -10.86 -13.11 12.51
N TYR A 207 -10.50 -14.39 12.45
CA TYR A 207 -9.35 -14.93 13.14
C TYR A 207 -8.06 -14.23 12.71
N THR A 208 -7.85 -14.03 11.40
CA THR A 208 -6.66 -13.34 10.89
C THR A 208 -6.62 -11.89 11.35
N CYS A 209 -7.73 -11.14 11.36
CA CYS A 209 -7.74 -9.77 11.87
C CYS A 209 -7.42 -9.70 13.38
N LEU A 210 -7.96 -10.61 14.19
CA LEU A 210 -7.89 -10.52 15.65
C LEU A 210 -6.62 -11.14 16.26
N SER A 211 -6.12 -12.23 15.67
CA SER A 211 -4.98 -13.02 16.20
C SER A 211 -3.63 -12.29 16.24
N TRP A 212 -3.51 -11.17 15.52
CA TRP A 212 -2.27 -10.38 15.51
C TRP A 212 -2.16 -9.38 16.65
N SER A 213 -3.19 -9.24 17.49
CA SER A 213 -3.10 -8.39 18.67
C SER A 213 -2.29 -9.05 19.78
N SER A 214 -1.40 -8.28 20.40
CA SER A 214 -0.66 -8.70 21.60
C SER A 214 -1.49 -8.64 22.89
N SER A 215 -2.63 -7.93 22.90
CA SER A 215 -3.49 -7.81 24.09
C SER A 215 -4.91 -7.36 23.74
N ALA A 216 -5.90 -7.73 24.57
CA ALA A 216 -7.27 -7.26 24.39
C ALA A 216 -7.38 -5.72 24.51
N ALA A 217 -6.65 -5.10 25.43
CA ALA A 217 -6.60 -3.64 25.59
C ALA A 217 -5.98 -2.93 24.38
N GLY A 218 -5.11 -3.62 23.64
CA GLY A 218 -4.52 -3.14 22.39
C GLY A 218 -5.41 -3.36 21.16
N THR A 219 -6.60 -3.96 21.30
CA THR A 219 -7.50 -4.21 20.16
C THR A 219 -8.68 -3.25 20.16
N ILE A 220 -8.97 -2.66 19.00
CA ILE A 220 -10.20 -1.89 18.78
C ILE A 220 -10.91 -2.42 17.53
N ILE A 221 -12.21 -2.64 17.65
CA ILE A 221 -13.10 -2.88 16.52
C ILE A 221 -13.79 -1.55 16.20
N VAL A 222 -13.56 -1.02 14.99
CA VAL A 222 -14.02 0.34 14.60
C VAL A 222 -15.50 0.37 14.24
N GLU A 223 -16.02 -0.72 13.68
CA GLU A 223 -17.42 -0.91 13.33
C GLU A 223 -18.04 -2.08 14.12
N GLY A 224 -19.30 -2.41 13.83
CA GLY A 224 -19.90 -3.65 14.30
C GLY A 224 -19.27 -4.88 13.63
N PHE A 225 -19.60 -6.04 14.15
CA PHE A 225 -19.29 -7.34 13.55
C PHE A 225 -20.54 -8.20 13.57
N ASP A 226 -20.63 -9.19 12.67
CA ASP A 226 -21.72 -10.17 12.68
C ASP A 226 -21.32 -11.35 13.57
N PRO A 227 -21.93 -11.53 14.76
CA PRO A 227 -21.59 -12.63 15.66
C PRO A 227 -21.78 -13.99 15.00
N LYS A 228 -22.65 -14.09 13.98
CA LYS A 228 -22.91 -15.35 13.27
C LYS A 228 -21.71 -15.82 12.46
N VAL A 229 -20.81 -14.93 12.03
CA VAL A 229 -19.60 -15.31 11.29
C VAL A 229 -18.60 -16.00 12.21
N ASP A 230 -18.56 -15.61 13.48
CA ASP A 230 -17.72 -16.20 14.52
C ASP A 230 -18.30 -17.54 15.02
N THR A 231 -19.62 -17.61 15.23
CA THR A 231 -20.27 -18.81 15.81
C THR A 231 -20.57 -19.94 14.80
N ARG A 232 -20.26 -19.78 13.50
CA ARG A 232 -20.67 -20.73 12.45
C ARG A 232 -19.84 -22.02 12.37
N GLY A 233 -18.87 -22.22 13.25
CA GLY A 233 -17.97 -23.37 13.20
C GLY A 233 -17.00 -23.28 12.02
N TRP A 234 -15.91 -24.05 12.10
CA TRP A 234 -14.89 -24.09 11.05
C TRP A 234 -15.32 -25.01 9.91
N ASP A 235 -14.74 -24.78 8.73
CA ASP A 235 -14.95 -25.67 7.58
C ASP A 235 -14.52 -27.10 7.94
N GLY A 236 -15.40 -28.08 7.74
CA GLY A 236 -15.27 -29.43 8.32
C GLY A 236 -14.01 -30.20 7.87
N HIS A 237 -13.38 -29.79 6.77
CA HIS A 237 -12.12 -30.34 6.30
C HIS A 237 -10.91 -29.96 7.19
N LEU A 238 -10.92 -28.78 7.82
CA LEU A 238 -9.81 -28.34 8.68
C LEU A 238 -9.75 -29.11 10.01
N TRP A 239 -10.87 -29.68 10.45
CA TRP A 239 -10.94 -30.50 11.67
C TRP A 239 -10.24 -31.85 11.54
N GLN A 240 -10.04 -32.36 10.33
CA GLN A 240 -9.44 -33.68 10.13
C GLN A 240 -7.92 -33.67 10.24
N GLU A 241 -7.30 -32.49 10.21
CA GLU A 241 -5.84 -32.32 10.22
C GLU A 241 -5.24 -32.02 11.61
N PHE A 242 -6.08 -31.86 12.65
CA PHE A 242 -5.68 -31.55 14.03
C PHE A 242 -6.35 -32.49 15.04
#